data_AF-A0A6A6LCE1-F1
#
_entry.id   AF-A0A6A6LCE1-F1
#
_cell.length_a   1.000
_cell.length_b   1.000
_cell.length_c   1.000
_cell.angle_alpha   90.00
_cell.angle_beta   90.00
_cell.angle_gamma   90.00
#
_symmetry.space_group_name_H-M   'P 1'
#
loop_
_entity.id
_entity.type
_entity.pdbx_description
1 polymer ?
#
loop_
_entity_poly.entity_id
_entity_poly.type
_entity_poly.pdbx_seq_one_letter_code
_entity_poly.pdbx_strand_id
1 'polypeptide(L)'
;MRKMETPQGRSSGSLKISLLFLKKVSRKHNTLNPKQKLALAKQLGLRPRQVEVWFQNRRARTKLKQTEVDCEFLKRCCENLTEENRRLQKEVQGTESTETFPTVLHANEPTHHAHHVPLM
;
A
#
# COMPACT_ATOMS: atom_id res chain seq x y z
N MET A 1 7.78 -3.75 53.92
CA MET A 1 6.66 -3.92 52.97
C MET A 1 6.00 -2.56 52.73
N ARG A 2 6.23 -1.92 51.57
CA ARG A 2 5.53 -0.68 51.18
C ARG A 2 4.44 -1.05 50.18
N LYS A 3 3.19 -0.73 50.50
CA LYS A 3 2.05 -0.90 49.59
C LYS A 3 2.20 0.11 48.45
N MET A 4 2.32 -0.37 47.21
CA MET A 4 2.23 0.49 46.03
C MET A 4 0.75 0.66 45.69
N GLU A 5 0.23 1.86 45.95
CA GLU A 5 -1.08 2.27 45.48
C GLU A 5 -1.01 2.47 43.96
N THR A 6 -1.84 1.72 43.24
CA THR A 6 -2.00 1.84 41.78
C THR A 6 -3.08 2.89 41.52
N PRO A 7 -2.82 3.99 40.80
CA PRO A 7 -3.86 4.97 40.51
C PRO A 7 -4.71 4.46 39.34
N GLN A 8 -5.81 3.76 39.65
CA GLN A 8 -6.93 3.61 38.73
C GLN A 8 -7.69 4.93 38.59
N GLY A 9 -8.06 5.29 37.36
CA GLY A 9 -9.02 6.39 37.13
C GLY A 9 -8.91 7.19 35.83
N ARG A 10 -8.16 6.75 34.81
CA ARG A 10 -8.22 7.38 33.47
C ARG A 10 -9.34 6.80 32.60
N SER A 11 -10.60 6.86 33.03
CA SER A 11 -11.71 6.55 32.10
C SER A 11 -13.02 7.15 32.56
N SER A 12 -13.31 8.38 32.14
CA SER A 12 -14.67 8.95 32.22
C SER A 12 -14.90 10.09 31.22
N GLY A 13 -13.83 10.73 30.73
CA GLY A 13 -13.93 11.79 29.71
C GLY A 13 -14.15 11.31 28.27
N SER A 14 -13.86 10.04 27.95
CA SER A 14 -13.95 9.49 26.59
C SER A 14 -15.39 9.08 26.21
N LEU A 15 -16.14 8.53 27.17
CA LEU A 15 -17.52 8.08 26.97
C LEU A 15 -18.52 9.23 26.84
N LYS A 16 -18.16 10.46 27.24
CA LYS A 16 -19.04 11.65 27.12
C LYS A 16 -19.06 12.29 25.74
N ILE A 17 -18.13 11.96 24.84
CA ILE A 17 -18.16 12.41 23.43
C ILE A 17 -19.19 11.56 22.63
N SER A 18 -20.32 11.26 23.26
CA SER A 18 -20.85 9.91 23.27
C SER A 18 -21.37 9.41 21.92
N LEU A 19 -22.16 10.21 21.20
CA LEU A 19 -22.74 9.73 19.94
C LEU A 19 -23.36 10.88 19.15
N LEU A 20 -23.95 11.83 19.88
CA LEU A 20 -24.61 12.99 19.32
C LEU A 20 -23.62 13.92 18.59
N PHE A 21 -22.43 14.12 19.16
CA PHE A 21 -21.37 14.92 18.52
C PHE A 21 -20.76 14.21 17.30
N LEU A 22 -20.54 12.90 17.40
CA LEU A 22 -20.09 12.05 16.28
C LEU A 22 -21.03 12.15 15.08
N LYS A 23 -22.35 12.13 15.31
CA LYS A 23 -23.38 12.31 14.28
C LYS A 23 -23.34 13.70 13.65
N LYS A 24 -23.20 14.77 14.45
CA LYS A 24 -23.25 16.16 13.97
C LYS A 24 -22.00 16.61 13.20
N VAL A 25 -20.81 16.12 13.58
CA VAL A 25 -19.53 16.46 12.92
C VAL A 25 -19.17 15.47 11.80
N SER A 26 -20.09 14.57 11.42
CA SER A 26 -19.84 13.48 10.49
C SER A 26 -19.23 13.88 9.13
N ARG A 27 -19.43 15.08 8.59
CA ARG A 27 -19.17 15.28 7.14
C ARG A 27 -18.22 16.42 6.68
N LYS A 28 -17.87 17.43 7.48
CA LYS A 28 -17.38 18.70 6.87
C LYS A 28 -16.04 19.30 7.32
N HIS A 29 -15.40 18.86 8.39
CA HIS A 29 -14.16 19.49 8.85
C HIS A 29 -13.06 18.49 9.18
N ASN A 30 -12.01 18.47 8.34
CA ASN A 30 -10.81 17.66 8.56
C ASN A 30 -9.81 18.36 9.52
N THR A 31 -9.92 19.69 9.63
CA THR A 31 -9.02 20.55 10.40
C THR A 31 -9.82 21.52 11.26
N LEU A 32 -9.43 21.64 12.53
CA LEU A 32 -10.13 22.45 13.53
C LEU A 32 -9.27 23.68 13.86
N ASN A 33 -9.75 24.88 13.53
CA ASN A 33 -9.07 26.14 13.85
C ASN A 33 -9.08 26.39 15.39
N PRO A 34 -8.11 27.08 16.02
CA PRO A 34 -8.10 27.27 17.48
C PRO A 34 -9.37 27.92 18.05
N LYS A 35 -9.96 28.89 17.33
CA LYS A 35 -11.25 29.50 17.70
C LYS A 35 -12.39 28.47 17.74
N GLN A 36 -12.45 27.60 16.73
CA GLN A 36 -13.44 26.52 16.65
C GLN A 36 -13.21 25.47 17.75
N LYS A 37 -11.94 25.15 18.03
CA LYS A 37 -11.56 24.23 19.12
C LYS A 37 -12.04 24.73 20.47
N LEU A 38 -11.83 26.01 20.76
CA LEU A 38 -12.24 26.61 22.02
C LEU A 38 -13.77 26.71 22.13
N ALA A 39 -14.44 27.17 21.07
CA ALA A 39 -15.91 27.24 21.04
C ALA A 39 -16.52 25.85 21.26
N LEU A 40 -15.97 24.84 20.60
CA LEU A 40 -16.43 23.46 20.72
C LEU A 40 -16.14 22.87 22.11
N ALA A 41 -14.97 23.14 22.67
CA ALA A 41 -14.61 22.74 24.03
C ALA A 41 -15.59 23.32 25.06
N LYS A 42 -15.94 24.61 24.92
CA LYS A 42 -16.94 25.28 25.76
C LYS A 42 -18.33 24.65 25.60
N GLN A 43 -18.80 24.48 24.36
CA GLN A 43 -20.12 23.90 24.08
C GLN A 43 -20.27 22.47 24.63
N LEU A 44 -19.20 21.67 24.62
CA LEU A 44 -19.21 20.29 25.09
C LEU A 44 -18.82 20.15 26.57
N GLY A 45 -18.43 21.22 27.25
CA GLY A 45 -17.90 21.16 28.62
C GLY A 45 -16.61 20.32 28.73
N LEU A 46 -15.78 20.35 27.68
CA LEU A 46 -14.55 19.56 27.58
C LEU A 46 -13.31 20.45 27.63
N ARG A 47 -12.16 19.85 27.94
CA ARG A 47 -10.88 20.53 27.76
C ARG A 47 -10.54 20.62 26.26
N PRO A 48 -9.96 21.74 25.78
CA PRO A 48 -9.50 21.87 24.39
C PRO A 48 -8.61 20.72 23.92
N ARG A 49 -7.80 20.14 24.83
CA ARG A 49 -6.96 18.97 24.55
C ARG A 49 -7.76 17.70 24.24
N GLN A 50 -8.91 17.48 24.90
CA GLN A 50 -9.76 16.32 24.61
C GLN A 50 -10.38 16.42 23.22
N VAL A 51 -10.80 17.63 22.85
CA VAL A 51 -11.30 17.92 21.49
C VAL A 51 -10.20 17.66 20.47
N GLU A 52 -8.99 18.17 20.71
CA GLU A 52 -7.84 17.95 19.84
C GLU A 52 -7.50 16.47 19.63
N VAL A 53 -7.36 15.71 20.72
CA VAL A 53 -7.06 14.27 20.67
C VAL A 53 -8.18 13.51 19.96
N TRP A 54 -9.45 13.89 20.15
CA TRP A 54 -10.55 13.26 19.44
C TRP A 54 -10.46 13.48 17.92
N PHE A 55 -10.15 14.71 17.47
CA PHE A 55 -9.97 15.00 16.04
C PHE A 55 -8.74 14.26 15.46
N GLN A 56 -7.66 14.17 16.23
CA GLN A 56 -6.49 13.37 15.84
C GLN A 56 -6.85 11.89 15.68
N ASN A 57 -7.52 11.29 16.67
CA ASN A 57 -7.95 9.89 16.62
C ASN A 57 -8.93 9.63 15.47
N ARG A 58 -9.82 10.57 15.19
CA ARG A 58 -10.74 10.48 14.05
C ARG A 58 -10.00 10.45 12.71
N ARG A 59 -9.00 11.32 12.53
CA ARG A 59 -8.15 11.31 11.32
C ARG A 59 -7.35 10.02 11.22
N ALA A 60 -6.77 9.56 12.33
CA ALA A 60 -6.05 8.29 12.37
C ALA A 60 -6.93 7.11 11.93
N ARG A 61 -8.17 7.02 12.43
CA ARG A 61 -9.14 5.99 12.01
C ARG A 61 -9.51 6.07 10.54
N THR A 62 -9.66 7.28 10.00
CA THR A 62 -9.99 7.48 8.57
C THR A 62 -8.82 7.05 7.70
N LYS A 63 -7.60 7.47 8.05
CA LYS A 63 -6.38 7.07 7.35
C LYS A 63 -6.18 5.56 7.40
N LEU A 64 -6.36 4.93 8.55
CA LEU A 64 -6.24 3.48 8.71
C LEU A 64 -7.18 2.74 7.78
N LYS A 65 -8.48 3.08 7.79
CA LYS A 65 -9.47 2.47 6.90
C LYS A 65 -9.14 2.65 5.42
N GLN A 66 -8.67 3.85 5.05
CA GLN A 66 -8.26 4.10 3.67
C GLN A 66 -7.05 3.21 3.30
N THR A 67 -6.03 3.15 4.15
CA THR A 67 -4.86 2.29 3.92
C THR A 67 -5.22 0.82 3.83
N GLU A 68 -6.15 0.32 4.64
CA GLU A 68 -6.64 -1.06 4.54
C GLU A 68 -7.25 -1.34 3.15
N VAL A 69 -8.12 -0.45 2.67
CA VAL A 69 -8.75 -0.56 1.34
C VAL A 69 -7.71 -0.47 0.22
N ASP A 70 -6.77 0.48 0.32
CA ASP A 70 -5.72 0.68 -0.69
C ASP A 70 -4.80 -0.55 -0.76
N CYS A 71 -4.45 -1.15 0.38
CA CYS A 71 -3.66 -2.37 0.44
C CYS A 71 -4.39 -3.55 -0.21
N GLU A 72 -5.68 -3.73 0.06
CA GLU A 72 -6.48 -4.78 -0.59
C GLU A 72 -6.56 -4.57 -2.11
N PHE A 73 -6.75 -3.33 -2.55
CA PHE A 73 -6.80 -3.00 -3.97
C PHE A 73 -5.46 -3.31 -4.66
N LEU A 74 -4.35 -2.84 -4.10
CA LEU A 74 -3.01 -3.10 -4.66
C LEU A 74 -2.70 -4.60 -4.71
N LYS A 75 -3.11 -5.36 -3.70
CA LYS A 75 -2.94 -6.82 -3.69
C LYS A 75 -3.64 -7.48 -4.88
N ARG A 76 -4.89 -7.12 -5.14
CA ARG A 76 -5.66 -7.63 -6.30
C ARG A 76 -5.01 -7.24 -7.63
N CYS A 77 -4.50 -6.01 -7.74
CA CYS A 77 -3.76 -5.59 -8.92
C CYS A 77 -2.51 -6.44 -9.15
N CYS A 78 -1.74 -6.74 -8.11
CA CYS A 78 -0.56 -7.61 -8.20
C CYS A 78 -0.94 -9.04 -8.62
N GLU A 79 -2.00 -9.61 -8.05
CA GLU A 79 -2.50 -10.94 -8.41
C GLU A 79 -2.90 -11.00 -9.89
N ASN A 80 -3.67 -10.02 -10.37
CA ASN A 80 -4.06 -9.93 -11.77
C ASN A 80 -2.86 -9.78 -12.71
N LEU A 81 -1.92 -8.88 -12.40
CA LEU A 81 -0.72 -8.70 -13.20
C LEU A 81 0.14 -9.96 -13.25
N THR A 82 0.20 -10.71 -12.14
CA THR A 82 0.92 -11.98 -12.08
C THR A 82 0.27 -13.03 -12.99
N GLU A 83 -1.06 -13.13 -12.98
CA GLU A 83 -1.76 -14.07 -13.84
C GLU A 83 -1.64 -13.70 -15.32
N GLU A 84 -1.79 -12.42 -15.67
CA GLU A 84 -1.61 -11.94 -17.04
C GLU A 84 -0.19 -12.19 -17.53
N ASN A 85 0.84 -11.94 -16.70
CA ASN A 85 2.22 -12.23 -17.04
C ASN A 85 2.44 -13.74 -17.25
N ARG A 86 1.85 -14.59 -16.39
CA ARG A 86 1.89 -16.05 -16.57
C ARG A 86 1.20 -16.50 -17.86
N ARG A 87 0.06 -15.91 -18.22
CA ARG A 87 -0.64 -16.20 -19.48
C ARG A 87 0.24 -15.83 -20.68
N LEU A 88 0.78 -14.61 -20.69
CA LEU A 88 1.64 -14.13 -21.76
C LEU A 88 2.91 -14.99 -21.90
N GLN A 89 3.53 -15.42 -20.79
CA GLN A 89 4.67 -16.33 -20.84
C GLN A 89 4.33 -17.68 -21.48
N LYS A 90 3.13 -18.22 -21.24
CA LYS A 90 2.66 -19.44 -21.90
C LYS A 90 2.41 -19.22 -23.39
N GLU A 91 1.83 -18.08 -23.77
CA GLU A 91 1.63 -17.72 -25.18
C GLU A 91 2.98 -17.62 -25.90
N VAL A 92 3.96 -16.93 -25.30
CA VAL A 92 5.33 -16.82 -25.83
C VAL A 92 5.98 -18.20 -25.97
N GLN A 93 5.96 -19.04 -24.93
CA GLN A 93 6.52 -20.40 -25.03
C GLN A 93 5.81 -21.27 -26.08
N GLY A 94 4.50 -21.09 -26.23
CA GLY A 94 3.70 -21.77 -27.25
C GLY A 94 4.09 -21.36 -28.67
N THR A 95 4.36 -20.07 -28.91
CA THR A 95 4.79 -19.55 -30.21
C THR A 95 6.24 -19.89 -30.55
N GLU A 96 7.14 -19.93 -29.56
CA GLU A 96 8.55 -20.33 -29.73
C GLU A 96 8.68 -21.83 -30.09
N SER A 97 7.71 -22.65 -29.70
CA SER A 97 7.66 -24.07 -30.07
C SER A 97 7.30 -24.30 -31.55
N THR A 98 6.73 -23.30 -32.23
CA THR A 98 6.33 -23.37 -33.65
C THR A 98 7.27 -22.63 -34.60
N GLU A 99 8.23 -21.86 -34.09
CA GLU A 99 9.19 -21.07 -34.86
C GLU A 99 10.63 -21.65 -34.81
N THR A 100 10.79 -22.93 -34.46
CA THR A 100 12.07 -23.62 -34.76
C THR A 100 12.05 -24.11 -36.20
N PHE A 101 12.24 -23.16 -37.14
CA PHE A 101 12.62 -23.51 -38.51
C PHE A 101 13.89 -24.38 -38.45
N PRO A 102 13.88 -25.60 -39.00
CA PRO A 102 15.08 -26.42 -39.05
C PRO A 102 16.01 -25.73 -40.04
N THR A 103 17.08 -25.10 -39.55
CA THR A 103 18.19 -24.71 -40.43
C THR A 103 18.86 -26.01 -40.88
N VAL A 104 18.32 -26.59 -41.93
CA VAL A 104 18.90 -27.68 -42.71
C VAL A 104 20.14 -27.12 -43.39
N LEU A 105 21.29 -27.65 -42.97
CA LEU A 105 22.45 -28.00 -43.78
C LEU A 105 22.71 -27.13 -45.04
N HIS A 106 23.76 -26.32 -44.97
CA HIS A 106 24.68 -26.25 -46.10
C HIS A 106 26.12 -26.33 -45.61
N ALA A 107 26.58 -27.58 -45.48
CA ALA A 107 27.98 -27.89 -45.69
C ALA A 107 28.31 -27.53 -47.15
N ASN A 108 29.27 -26.62 -47.34
CA ASN A 108 30.09 -26.56 -48.54
C ASN A 108 31.45 -26.01 -48.09
N GLU A 109 32.34 -26.95 -47.83
CA GLU A 109 33.78 -26.74 -47.83
C GLU A 109 34.21 -26.23 -49.23
N PRO A 110 35.13 -25.25 -49.33
CA PRO A 110 35.97 -25.15 -50.50
C PRO A 110 37.41 -25.43 -50.11
N THR A 111 37.81 -26.66 -50.41
CA THR A 111 39.19 -27.07 -50.63
C THR A 111 39.79 -26.16 -51.71
N HIS A 112 40.76 -25.30 -51.38
CA HIS A 112 41.68 -24.77 -52.40
C HIS A 112 43.07 -24.51 -51.82
N HIS A 113 43.93 -25.47 -52.15
CA HIS A 113 45.36 -25.37 -52.44
C HIS A 113 46.31 -24.84 -51.38
N ALA A 114 47.00 -25.83 -50.80
CA ALA A 114 48.40 -25.73 -50.41
C ALA A 114 49.23 -24.96 -51.45
N HIS A 115 49.85 -23.86 -51.01
CA HIS A 115 51.14 -23.44 -51.51
C HIS A 115 52.13 -23.44 -50.35
N HIS A 116 52.81 -24.57 -50.22
CA HIS A 116 54.12 -24.65 -49.60
C HIS A 116 55.15 -24.12 -50.61
N VAL A 117 55.87 -23.05 -50.29
CA VAL A 117 57.26 -22.84 -50.74
C VAL A 117 58.04 -22.14 -49.61
N PRO A 118 59.29 -22.54 -49.31
CA PRO A 118 59.97 -22.27 -48.04
C PRO A 118 60.99 -21.12 -48.08
N LEU A 119 61.41 -20.72 -46.87
CA LEU A 119 62.63 -20.01 -46.43
C LEU A 119 63.33 -18.99 -47.35
N MET A 120 63.51 -17.77 -46.82
CA MET A 120 64.83 -17.12 -46.70
C MET A 120 64.98 -16.51 -45.31
#